data_AF-A0A4Q1JRB4-F1
#
_entry.id   AF-A0A4Q1JRB4-F1
#
_cell.length_a   1.000
_cell.length_b   1.000
_cell.length_c   1.000
_cell.angle_alpha   90.00
_cell.angle_beta   90.00
_cell.angle_gamma   90.00
#
_symmetry.space_group_name_H-M   'P 1'
#
loop_
_entity.id
_entity.type
_entity.pdbx_description
1 polymer ?
#
loop_
_entity_poly.entity_id
_entity_poly.type
_entity_poly.pdbx_seq_one_letter_code
_entity_poly.pdbx_strand_id
1 'polypeptide(L)'
;MEEAYQILDYLPQRFKNPKEQEYIEFLWKSFESNYKEENYQFALMAYHMLFMSFVYFNVWQIKNNTEDDFQKSLIGFADRIEKNFNNASSPFTFSEEQEAKIFSFLKLIGVGKEKIGQYKKLVNDRNDIAHSNGNIYYQSTDAIDQKIHDYLRFAEEIQSHSNDLIQGCFTKFLLESVDIEEREYPDDNDQINEILINEHYLSQKDIQFCASVDITKFEGYENSESIQNLYNKLKEDYIEEE
;
A
#
# COMPACT_ATOMS: atom_id res chain seq x y z
N MET A 1 5.10 18.67 10.19
CA MET A 1 5.99 17.47 10.38
C MET A 1 5.29 16.27 11.00
N GLU A 2 4.61 16.37 12.16
CA GLU A 2 4.01 15.19 12.84
C GLU A 2 3.03 14.40 11.96
N GLU A 3 2.17 15.09 11.22
CA GLU A 3 1.22 14.45 10.29
C GLU A 3 1.93 13.62 9.19
N ALA A 4 3.16 13.99 8.81
CA ALA A 4 3.89 13.32 7.75
C ALA A 4 4.24 11.87 8.08
N TYR A 5 4.30 11.49 9.36
CA TYR A 5 4.53 10.11 9.78
C TYR A 5 3.39 9.17 9.36
N GLN A 6 2.18 9.68 9.17
CA GLN A 6 1.02 8.88 8.82
C GLN A 6 1.19 8.11 7.50
N ILE A 7 2.07 8.55 6.59
CA ILE A 7 2.34 7.80 5.35
C ILE A 7 2.88 6.40 5.63
N LEU A 8 3.60 6.22 6.75
CA LEU A 8 4.16 4.94 7.14
C LEU A 8 3.07 3.93 7.52
N ASP A 9 1.91 4.38 8.00
CA ASP A 9 0.78 3.51 8.34
C ASP A 9 0.12 2.89 7.09
N TYR A 10 0.34 3.50 5.92
CA TYR A 10 -0.12 2.99 4.62
C TYR A 10 0.91 2.11 3.92
N LEU A 11 2.14 2.05 4.44
CA LEU A 11 3.19 1.16 3.93
C LEU A 11 3.12 -0.20 4.64
N PRO A 12 3.67 -1.27 4.05
CA PRO A 12 3.57 -2.62 4.61
C PRO A 12 4.15 -2.72 6.01
N GLN A 13 3.47 -3.46 6.89
CA GLN A 13 4.01 -3.81 8.21
C GLN A 13 5.19 -4.76 8.12
N ARG A 14 5.17 -5.66 7.12
CA ARG A 14 6.24 -6.61 6.83
C ARG A 14 6.63 -6.53 5.37
N PHE A 15 7.93 -6.56 5.12
CA PHE A 15 8.51 -6.56 3.78
C PHE A 15 9.10 -7.94 3.49
N LYS A 16 8.86 -8.46 2.28
CA LYS A 16 9.42 -9.76 1.85
C LYS A 16 10.94 -9.71 1.69
N ASN A 17 11.48 -8.54 1.39
CA ASN A 17 12.91 -8.36 1.17
C ASN A 17 13.45 -7.23 2.08
N PRO A 18 14.52 -7.47 2.86
CA PRO A 18 15.14 -6.45 3.70
C PRO A 18 15.51 -5.16 2.94
N LYS A 19 15.86 -5.27 1.65
CA LYS A 19 16.18 -4.10 0.81
C LYS A 19 14.98 -3.17 0.59
N GLU A 20 13.76 -3.70 0.62
CA GLU A 20 12.54 -2.90 0.47
C GLU A 20 12.35 -2.04 1.73
N GLN A 21 12.52 -2.63 2.91
CA GLN A 21 12.51 -1.89 4.17
C GLN A 21 13.63 -0.84 4.24
N GLU A 22 14.86 -1.23 3.92
CA GLU A 22 16.01 -0.30 3.85
C GLU A 22 15.73 0.89 2.91
N TYR A 23 15.05 0.64 1.80
CA TYR A 23 14.66 1.69 0.85
C TYR A 23 13.62 2.63 1.46
N ILE A 24 12.57 2.12 2.10
CA ILE A 24 11.57 2.95 2.80
C ILE A 24 12.21 3.78 3.91
N GLU A 25 13.07 3.17 4.74
CA GLU A 25 13.80 3.87 5.81
C GLU A 25 14.73 4.95 5.25
N PHE A 26 15.41 4.67 4.14
CA PHE A 26 16.25 5.63 3.44
C PHE A 26 15.43 6.84 2.94
N LEU A 27 14.26 6.60 2.34
CA LEU A 27 13.37 7.64 1.86
C LEU A 27 12.83 8.48 3.03
N TRP A 28 12.39 7.85 4.11
CA TRP A 28 11.92 8.55 5.30
C TRP A 28 13.01 9.43 5.92
N LYS A 29 14.21 8.89 6.11
CA LYS A 29 15.35 9.65 6.62
C LYS A 29 15.72 10.82 5.71
N SER A 30 15.63 10.62 4.39
CA SER A 30 15.88 11.68 3.40
C SER A 30 14.82 12.78 3.51
N PHE A 31 13.54 12.43 3.66
CA PHE A 31 12.47 13.40 3.91
C PHE A 31 12.72 14.17 5.20
N GLU A 32 12.93 13.47 6.31
CA GLU A 32 13.04 14.05 7.65
C GLU A 32 14.22 15.02 7.75
N SER A 33 15.40 14.61 7.27
CA SER A 33 16.59 15.46 7.27
C SER A 33 16.42 16.71 6.41
N ASN A 34 15.89 16.58 5.19
CA ASN A 34 15.67 17.74 4.33
C ASN A 34 14.59 18.68 4.89
N TYR A 35 13.55 18.15 5.54
CA TYR A 35 12.55 19.00 6.17
C TYR A 35 13.15 19.81 7.33
N LYS A 36 13.95 19.16 8.20
CA LYS A 36 14.62 19.81 9.35
C LYS A 36 15.60 20.90 8.93
N GLU A 37 16.29 20.69 7.80
CA GLU A 37 17.22 21.66 7.21
C GLU A 37 16.53 22.68 6.28
N GLU A 38 15.18 22.72 6.29
CA GLU A 38 14.37 23.64 5.46
C GLU A 38 14.56 23.47 3.94
N ASN A 39 15.16 22.35 3.51
CA ASN A 39 15.31 21.93 2.11
C ASN A 39 14.01 21.30 1.58
N TYR A 40 12.90 22.02 1.69
CA TYR A 40 11.54 21.49 1.49
C TYR A 40 11.30 20.89 0.10
N GLN A 41 11.89 21.47 -0.95
CA GLN A 41 11.86 20.92 -2.30
C GLN A 41 12.38 19.47 -2.36
N PHE A 42 13.51 19.19 -1.69
CA PHE A 42 14.10 17.84 -1.64
C PHE A 42 13.37 16.93 -0.65
N ALA A 43 12.85 17.49 0.44
CA ALA A 43 11.98 16.75 1.34
C ALA A 43 10.74 16.21 0.57
N LEU A 44 10.07 17.06 -0.21
CA LEU A 44 8.90 16.65 -0.99
C LEU A 44 9.23 15.59 -2.05
N MET A 45 10.44 15.59 -2.61
CA MET A 45 10.90 14.54 -3.52
C MET A 45 10.95 13.18 -2.83
N ALA A 46 11.53 13.13 -1.63
CA ALA A 46 11.58 11.90 -0.84
C ALA A 46 10.18 11.44 -0.40
N TYR A 47 9.32 12.38 0.01
CA TYR A 47 7.94 12.09 0.37
C TYR A 47 7.10 11.56 -0.80
N HIS A 48 7.30 12.12 -1.99
CA HIS A 48 6.69 11.61 -3.21
C HIS A 48 7.10 10.16 -3.50
N MET A 49 8.37 9.80 -3.30
CA MET A 49 8.83 8.42 -3.49
C MET A 49 8.21 7.46 -2.46
N LEU A 50 7.97 7.90 -1.21
CA LEU A 50 7.22 7.11 -0.22
C LEU A 50 5.78 6.87 -0.70
N PHE A 51 5.11 7.92 -1.17
CA PHE A 51 3.77 7.80 -1.72
C PHE A 51 3.71 6.87 -2.95
N MET A 52 4.67 6.97 -3.87
CA MET A 52 4.71 6.07 -5.02
C MET A 52 4.99 4.61 -4.59
N SER A 53 5.77 4.40 -3.53
CA SER A 53 5.95 3.07 -2.95
C SER A 53 4.62 2.50 -2.44
N PHE A 54 3.85 3.30 -1.70
CA PHE A 54 2.48 2.96 -1.30
C PHE A 54 1.58 2.58 -2.50
N VAL A 55 1.62 3.37 -3.57
CA VAL A 55 0.86 3.08 -4.80
C VAL A 55 1.30 1.74 -5.42
N TYR A 56 2.60 1.44 -5.44
CA TYR A 56 3.10 0.16 -5.95
C TYR A 56 2.66 -1.03 -5.11
N PHE A 57 2.63 -0.91 -3.78
CA PHE A 57 2.07 -1.96 -2.92
C PHE A 57 0.58 -2.17 -3.16
N ASN A 58 -0.19 -1.10 -3.38
CA ASN A 58 -1.61 -1.22 -3.77
C ASN A 58 -1.78 -1.94 -5.12
N VAL A 59 -0.97 -1.59 -6.12
CA VAL A 59 -1.02 -2.27 -7.43
C VAL A 59 -0.59 -3.74 -7.30
N TRP A 60 0.33 -4.06 -6.39
CA TRP A 60 0.70 -5.43 -6.07
C TRP A 60 -0.47 -6.20 -5.44
N GLN A 61 -1.16 -5.61 -4.45
CA GLN A 61 -2.34 -6.20 -3.84
C GLN A 61 -3.44 -6.47 -4.87
N ILE A 62 -3.67 -5.53 -5.81
CA ILE A 62 -4.60 -5.73 -6.94
C ILE A 62 -4.15 -6.89 -7.82
N LYS A 63 -2.88 -6.93 -8.22
CA LYS A 63 -2.33 -8.02 -9.03
C LYS A 63 -2.58 -9.39 -8.39
N ASN A 64 -2.33 -9.51 -7.09
CA ASN A 64 -2.41 -10.80 -6.39
C ASN A 64 -3.84 -11.24 -6.09
N ASN A 65 -4.77 -10.30 -5.90
CA ASN A 65 -6.16 -10.63 -5.52
C ASN A 65 -7.12 -10.65 -6.72
N THR A 66 -6.75 -10.05 -7.86
CA THR A 66 -7.57 -10.02 -9.08
C THR A 66 -6.72 -10.33 -10.32
N GLU A 67 -5.98 -11.44 -10.32
CA GLU A 67 -4.98 -11.76 -11.36
C GLU A 67 -5.54 -11.68 -12.78
N ASP A 68 -6.68 -12.33 -13.05
CA ASP A 68 -7.28 -12.35 -14.39
C ASP A 68 -7.63 -10.96 -14.91
N ASP A 69 -8.17 -10.09 -14.06
CA ASP A 69 -8.55 -8.73 -14.45
C ASP A 69 -7.33 -7.81 -14.53
N PHE A 70 -6.31 -8.05 -13.70
CA PHE A 70 -5.02 -7.41 -13.80
C PHE A 70 -4.34 -7.73 -15.14
N GLN A 71 -4.28 -9.01 -15.53
CA GLN A 71 -3.74 -9.45 -16.82
C GLN A 71 -4.49 -8.80 -17.99
N LYS A 72 -5.82 -8.78 -17.97
CA LYS A 72 -6.63 -8.08 -19.00
C LYS A 72 -6.34 -6.58 -19.03
N SER A 73 -6.07 -5.96 -17.89
CA SER A 73 -5.76 -4.52 -17.81
C SER A 73 -4.43 -4.15 -18.47
N LEU A 74 -3.53 -5.12 -18.66
CA LEU A 74 -2.25 -4.93 -19.36
C LEU A 74 -2.40 -4.92 -20.89
N ILE A 75 -3.55 -5.30 -21.44
CA ILE A 75 -3.78 -5.30 -22.89
C ILE A 75 -3.56 -3.88 -23.44
N GLY A 76 -2.59 -3.76 -24.37
CA GLY A 76 -2.22 -2.49 -24.99
C GLY A 76 -1.04 -1.76 -24.32
N PHE A 77 -0.48 -2.29 -23.23
CA PHE A 77 0.87 -1.94 -22.80
C PHE A 77 1.90 -2.56 -23.76
N ALA A 78 3.15 -2.07 -23.71
CA ALA A 78 4.22 -2.69 -24.49
C ALA A 78 4.48 -4.12 -24.00
N ASP A 79 4.73 -5.07 -24.91
CA ASP A 79 4.95 -6.50 -24.60
C ASP A 79 5.96 -6.72 -23.46
N ARG A 80 7.02 -5.89 -23.41
CA ARG A 80 8.01 -5.93 -22.32
C ARG A 80 7.37 -5.63 -20.96
N ILE A 81 6.53 -4.60 -20.88
CA ILE A 81 5.85 -4.19 -19.64
C ILE A 81 4.85 -5.24 -19.22
N GLU A 82 4.04 -5.75 -20.16
CA GLU A 82 3.09 -6.84 -19.89
C GLU A 82 3.81 -8.06 -19.30
N LYS A 83 4.90 -8.49 -19.95
CA LYS A 83 5.71 -9.60 -19.46
C LYS A 83 6.32 -9.31 -18.08
N ASN A 84 6.89 -8.12 -17.87
CA ASN A 84 7.55 -7.78 -16.62
C ASN A 84 6.55 -7.67 -15.47
N PHE A 85 5.34 -7.15 -15.69
CA PHE A 85 4.34 -6.98 -14.65
C PHE A 85 3.67 -8.31 -14.29
N ASN A 86 3.42 -9.18 -15.28
CA ASN A 86 2.91 -10.54 -15.00
C ASN A 86 3.91 -11.36 -14.18
N ASN A 87 5.21 -11.25 -14.47
CA ASN A 87 6.27 -11.97 -13.76
C ASN A 87 6.89 -11.17 -12.60
N ALA A 88 6.25 -10.09 -12.15
CA ALA A 88 6.79 -9.25 -11.10
C ALA A 88 6.94 -10.04 -9.80
N SER A 89 8.15 -9.98 -9.22
CA SER A 89 8.48 -10.59 -7.93
C SER A 89 8.60 -9.58 -6.78
N SER A 90 8.55 -8.27 -7.10
CA SER A 90 8.52 -7.18 -6.14
C SER A 90 7.59 -6.07 -6.63
N PRO A 91 6.90 -5.35 -5.71
CA PRO A 91 6.11 -4.16 -6.06
C PRO A 91 6.91 -3.10 -6.82
N PHE A 92 8.22 -3.00 -6.56
CA PHE A 92 9.07 -2.02 -7.23
C PHE A 92 9.32 -2.30 -8.72
N THR A 93 8.96 -3.48 -9.24
CA THR A 93 8.94 -3.74 -10.69
C THR A 93 8.01 -2.77 -11.44
N PHE A 94 6.96 -2.26 -10.78
CA PHE A 94 6.04 -1.30 -11.40
C PHE A 94 6.69 0.06 -11.71
N SER A 95 7.85 0.37 -11.13
CA SER A 95 8.62 1.58 -11.47
C SER A 95 9.18 1.57 -12.90
N GLU A 96 9.17 0.43 -13.60
CA GLU A 96 9.59 0.35 -15.02
C GLU A 96 8.63 1.07 -15.97
N GLU A 97 7.40 1.34 -15.55
CA GLU A 97 6.44 2.14 -16.30
C GLU A 97 6.33 3.55 -15.71
N GLN A 98 5.87 4.49 -16.53
CA GLN A 98 5.67 5.86 -16.08
C GLN A 98 4.66 5.91 -14.92
N GLU A 99 5.04 6.56 -13.82
CA GLU A 99 4.23 6.66 -12.60
C GLU A 99 2.79 7.11 -12.86
N ALA A 100 2.62 8.10 -13.74
CA ALA A 100 1.29 8.57 -14.13
C ALA A 100 0.41 7.43 -14.68
N LYS A 101 0.97 6.49 -15.45
CA LYS A 101 0.21 5.35 -15.99
C LYS A 101 -0.08 4.30 -14.93
N ILE A 102 0.74 4.16 -13.90
CA ILE A 102 0.51 3.19 -12.80
C ILE A 102 -0.83 3.43 -12.11
N PHE A 103 -1.25 4.69 -11.92
CA PHE A 103 -2.58 5.00 -11.37
C PHE A 103 -3.76 4.43 -12.17
N SER A 104 -3.55 3.99 -13.42
CA SER A 104 -4.62 3.37 -14.21
C SER A 104 -5.08 2.02 -13.68
N PHE A 105 -4.23 1.28 -12.96
CA PHE A 105 -4.58 0.01 -12.32
C PHE A 105 -5.57 0.18 -11.16
N LEU A 106 -5.61 1.37 -10.54
CA LEU A 106 -6.56 1.67 -9.46
C LEU A 106 -8.04 1.66 -9.94
N LYS A 107 -8.29 1.64 -11.25
CA LYS A 107 -9.64 1.40 -11.78
C LYS A 107 -10.18 0.01 -11.40
N LEU A 108 -9.30 -0.97 -11.18
CA LEU A 108 -9.67 -2.33 -10.79
C LEU A 108 -10.29 -2.37 -9.39
N ILE A 109 -9.98 -1.39 -8.54
CA ILE A 109 -10.61 -1.17 -7.23
C ILE A 109 -11.63 -0.01 -7.26
N GLY A 110 -12.15 0.35 -8.44
CA GLY A 110 -13.25 1.31 -8.57
C GLY A 110 -12.86 2.79 -8.59
N VAL A 111 -11.56 3.14 -8.59
CA VAL A 111 -11.16 4.56 -8.66
C VAL A 111 -11.53 5.17 -10.02
N GLY A 112 -12.37 6.20 -9.98
CA GLY A 112 -12.82 6.93 -11.15
C GLY A 112 -11.72 7.72 -11.88
N LYS A 113 -11.94 7.98 -13.18
CA LYS A 113 -10.98 8.71 -14.04
C LYS A 113 -10.63 10.11 -13.51
N GLU A 114 -11.59 10.79 -12.89
CA GLU A 114 -11.37 12.13 -12.34
C GLU A 114 -10.34 12.11 -11.20
N LYS A 115 -10.53 11.23 -10.21
CA LYS A 115 -9.58 11.04 -9.09
C LYS A 115 -8.20 10.62 -9.57
N ILE A 116 -8.12 9.67 -10.51
CA ILE A 116 -6.85 9.29 -11.15
C ILE A 116 -6.17 10.51 -11.80
N GLY A 117 -6.94 11.39 -12.43
CA GLY A 117 -6.44 12.64 -12.99
C GLY A 117 -5.85 13.57 -11.93
N GLN A 118 -6.42 13.60 -10.72
CA GLN A 118 -5.90 14.37 -9.58
C GLN A 118 -4.60 13.76 -9.04
N TYR A 119 -4.53 12.43 -8.87
CA TYR A 119 -3.33 11.75 -8.38
C TYR A 119 -2.13 11.97 -9.32
N LYS A 120 -2.37 11.91 -10.64
CA LYS A 120 -1.36 12.23 -11.66
C LYS A 120 -0.79 13.63 -11.55
N LYS A 121 -1.51 14.59 -10.97
CA LYS A 121 -0.98 15.95 -10.77
C LYS A 121 0.20 15.94 -9.80
N LEU A 122 0.23 15.04 -8.81
CA LEU A 122 1.38 14.93 -7.90
C LEU A 122 2.66 14.51 -8.63
N VAL A 123 2.55 13.65 -9.64
CA VAL A 123 3.69 13.27 -10.51
C VAL A 123 4.16 14.47 -11.33
N ASN A 124 3.22 15.25 -11.89
CA ASN A 124 3.56 16.45 -12.65
C ASN A 124 4.24 17.50 -11.77
N ASP A 125 3.66 17.78 -10.59
CA ASP A 125 4.24 18.68 -9.59
C ASP A 125 5.65 18.22 -9.22
N ARG A 126 5.85 16.91 -8.97
CA ARG A 126 7.18 16.35 -8.72
C ARG A 126 8.14 16.57 -9.88
N ASN A 127 7.72 16.35 -11.12
CA ASN A 127 8.57 16.52 -12.29
C ASN A 127 9.03 17.97 -12.43
N ASP A 128 8.13 18.94 -12.22
CA ASP A 128 8.45 20.37 -12.26
C ASP A 128 9.50 20.77 -11.22
N ILE A 129 9.47 20.14 -10.05
CA ILE A 129 10.44 20.31 -8.95
C ILE A 129 11.79 19.65 -9.28
N ALA A 130 11.78 18.48 -9.93
CA ALA A 130 12.99 17.72 -10.25
C ALA A 130 13.82 18.36 -11.37
N HIS A 131 13.18 19.10 -12.27
CA HIS A 131 13.85 19.73 -13.40
C HIS A 131 14.67 20.95 -12.95
N SER A 132 15.91 21.05 -13.46
CA SER A 132 16.81 22.20 -13.26
C SER A 132 16.34 23.45 -14.03
N ASN A 133 15.14 23.94 -13.71
CA ASN A 133 14.50 25.09 -14.35
C ASN A 133 14.83 26.43 -13.65
N GLY A 134 15.60 26.40 -12.56
CA GLY A 134 16.00 27.58 -11.80
C GLY A 134 14.97 28.07 -10.77
N ASN A 135 13.85 27.37 -10.61
CA ASN A 135 12.80 27.72 -9.65
C ASN A 135 12.89 26.86 -8.38
N ILE A 136 12.60 27.48 -7.24
CA ILE A 136 12.37 26.78 -5.96
C ILE A 136 10.91 27.00 -5.60
N TYR A 137 10.11 25.93 -5.62
CA TYR A 137 8.65 26.01 -5.48
C TYR A 137 8.19 25.98 -4.02
N TYR A 138 8.96 25.34 -3.14
CA TYR A 138 8.61 25.14 -1.74
C TYR A 138 9.68 25.79 -0.86
N GLN A 139 9.35 26.94 -0.29
CA GLN A 139 10.25 27.77 0.51
C GLN A 139 9.72 28.06 1.92
N SER A 140 8.56 27.51 2.28
CA SER A 140 7.95 27.68 3.59
C SER A 140 7.39 26.36 4.09
N THR A 141 7.34 26.24 5.42
CA THR A 141 6.75 25.09 6.12
C THR A 141 5.29 24.91 5.71
N ASP A 142 4.50 25.98 5.63
CA ASP A 142 3.09 25.95 5.22
C ASP A 142 2.91 25.33 3.83
N ALA A 143 3.78 25.68 2.87
CA ALA A 143 3.67 25.18 1.50
C ALA A 143 3.96 23.67 1.39
N ILE A 144 4.96 23.17 2.12
CA ILE A 144 5.24 21.72 2.13
C ILE A 144 4.20 20.95 2.95
N ASP A 145 3.77 21.48 4.10
CA ASP A 145 2.77 20.81 4.94
C ASP A 145 1.44 20.68 4.21
N GLN A 146 1.02 21.71 3.47
CA GLN A 146 -0.17 21.62 2.61
C GLN A 146 -0.03 20.53 1.54
N LYS A 147 1.17 20.33 0.98
CA LYS A 147 1.40 19.24 0.03
C LYS A 147 1.40 17.88 0.70
N ILE A 148 2.06 17.72 1.84
CA ILE A 148 2.02 16.49 2.64
C ILE A 148 0.57 16.09 2.93
N HIS A 149 -0.27 17.06 3.28
CA HIS A 149 -1.71 16.85 3.48
C HIS A 149 -2.41 16.34 2.21
N ASP A 150 -2.10 16.90 1.02
CA ASP A 150 -2.64 16.40 -0.24
C ASP A 150 -2.23 14.93 -0.52
N TYR A 151 -0.97 14.57 -0.25
CA TYR A 151 -0.47 13.20 -0.39
C TYR A 151 -1.20 12.24 0.55
N LEU A 152 -1.36 12.60 1.83
CA LEU A 152 -2.03 11.78 2.84
C LEU A 152 -3.51 11.61 2.53
N ARG A 153 -4.20 12.68 2.12
CA ARG A 153 -5.60 12.60 1.65
C ARG A 153 -5.72 11.60 0.50
N PHE A 154 -4.81 11.64 -0.48
CA PHE A 154 -4.87 10.69 -1.59
C PHE A 154 -4.52 9.26 -1.19
N ALA A 155 -3.63 9.07 -0.22
CA ALA A 155 -3.36 7.75 0.35
C ALA A 155 -4.61 7.17 1.03
N GLU A 156 -5.27 7.97 1.87
CA GLU A 156 -6.54 7.61 2.52
C GLU A 156 -7.64 7.30 1.50
N GLU A 157 -7.79 8.14 0.46
CA GLU A 157 -8.76 7.90 -0.58
C GLU A 157 -8.49 6.58 -1.32
N ILE A 158 -7.24 6.31 -1.71
CA ILE A 158 -6.87 5.05 -2.39
C ILE A 158 -7.12 3.86 -1.46
N GLN A 159 -6.74 3.95 -0.19
CA GLN A 159 -6.99 2.94 0.84
C GLN A 159 -8.49 2.64 0.98
N SER A 160 -9.34 3.66 0.98
CA SER A 160 -10.80 3.45 1.07
C SER A 160 -11.37 2.65 -0.10
N HIS A 161 -10.77 2.79 -1.30
CA HIS A 161 -11.14 2.01 -2.48
C HIS A 161 -10.59 0.59 -2.44
N SER A 162 -9.48 0.33 -1.73
CA SER A 162 -8.92 -1.02 -1.60
C SER A 162 -9.68 -1.88 -0.58
N ASN A 163 -10.50 -1.30 0.30
CA ASN A 163 -11.23 -2.03 1.35
C ASN A 163 -11.94 -3.30 0.88
N ASP A 164 -12.69 -3.28 -0.23
CA ASP A 164 -13.39 -4.47 -0.73
C ASP A 164 -12.40 -5.59 -1.14
N LEU A 165 -11.28 -5.20 -1.75
CA LEU A 165 -10.20 -6.12 -2.12
C LEU A 165 -9.56 -6.75 -0.87
N ILE A 166 -9.25 -5.92 0.12
CA ILE A 166 -8.64 -6.34 1.39
C ILE A 166 -9.59 -7.23 2.19
N GLN A 167 -10.89 -6.91 2.23
CA GLN A 167 -11.90 -7.74 2.88
C GLN A 167 -11.99 -9.13 2.20
N GLY A 168 -11.92 -9.17 0.87
CA GLY A 168 -11.88 -10.41 0.10
C GLY A 168 -10.65 -11.25 0.45
N CYS A 169 -9.47 -10.62 0.42
CA CYS A 169 -8.20 -11.23 0.82
C CYS A 169 -8.27 -11.82 2.24
N PHE A 170 -8.73 -11.03 3.21
CA PHE A 170 -8.84 -11.44 4.60
C PHE A 170 -9.86 -12.56 4.82
N THR A 171 -11.03 -12.47 4.18
CA THR A 171 -12.05 -13.52 4.23
C THR A 171 -11.51 -14.84 3.68
N LYS A 172 -10.78 -14.78 2.55
CA LYS A 172 -10.15 -15.96 1.95
C LYS A 172 -9.13 -16.58 2.90
N PHE A 173 -8.22 -15.78 3.45
CA PHE A 173 -7.24 -16.23 4.45
C PHE A 173 -7.88 -16.96 5.64
N LEU A 174 -8.94 -16.37 6.23
CA LEU A 174 -9.63 -16.98 7.37
C LEU A 174 -10.23 -18.34 7.03
N LEU A 175 -10.82 -18.48 5.83
CA LEU A 175 -11.45 -19.72 5.37
C LEU A 175 -10.43 -20.80 5.00
N GLU A 176 -9.30 -20.41 4.41
CA GLU A 176 -8.24 -21.35 4.02
C GLU A 176 -7.37 -21.77 5.21
N SER A 177 -7.32 -20.95 6.27
CA SER A 177 -6.54 -21.22 7.48
C SER A 177 -7.35 -21.91 8.60
N VAL A 178 -8.55 -22.45 8.31
CA VAL A 178 -9.38 -23.06 9.37
C VAL A 178 -8.82 -24.36 9.91
N ASP A 179 -8.22 -25.18 9.05
CA ASP A 179 -7.69 -26.50 9.38
C ASP A 179 -6.19 -26.39 9.67
N ILE A 180 -5.80 -26.65 10.92
CA ILE A 180 -4.41 -26.52 11.39
C ILE A 180 -3.48 -27.47 10.63
N GLU A 181 -3.96 -28.64 10.19
CA GLU A 181 -3.12 -29.62 9.49
C GLU A 181 -2.84 -29.22 8.03
N GLU A 182 -3.68 -28.36 7.45
CA GLU A 182 -3.52 -27.87 6.07
C GLU A 182 -2.83 -26.49 6.02
N ARG A 183 -2.60 -25.83 7.18
CA ARG A 183 -1.87 -24.56 7.24
C ARG A 183 -0.41 -24.73 6.85
N GLU A 184 0.15 -23.67 6.26
CA GLU A 184 1.60 -23.55 6.10
C GLU A 184 2.31 -23.39 7.46
N TYR A 185 1.66 -22.69 8.39
CA TYR A 185 2.15 -22.49 9.75
C TYR A 185 1.07 -22.94 10.75
N PRO A 186 1.33 -23.95 11.60
CA PRO A 186 0.35 -24.42 12.59
C PRO A 186 0.02 -23.36 13.65
N ASP A 187 0.98 -22.48 13.99
CA ASP A 187 0.80 -21.40 14.95
C ASP A 187 0.00 -20.23 14.35
N ASP A 188 -0.96 -19.69 15.10
CA ASP A 188 -1.83 -18.61 14.63
C ASP A 188 -1.05 -17.32 14.31
N ASN A 189 -0.05 -16.96 15.13
CA ASN A 189 0.73 -15.73 14.97
C ASN A 189 1.61 -15.82 13.72
N ASP A 190 2.29 -16.96 13.52
CA ASP A 190 3.10 -17.19 12.32
C ASP A 190 2.22 -17.25 11.05
N GLN A 191 1.06 -17.92 11.12
CA GLN A 191 0.12 -17.99 10.00
C GLN A 191 -0.40 -16.60 9.60
N ILE A 192 -0.77 -15.76 10.56
CA ILE A 192 -1.18 -14.38 10.32
C ILE A 192 -0.02 -13.57 9.74
N ASN A 193 1.15 -13.66 10.35
CA ASN A 193 2.29 -12.84 9.98
C ASN A 193 2.82 -13.14 8.58
N GLU A 194 2.97 -14.43 8.25
CA GLU A 194 3.61 -14.83 7.00
C GLU A 194 2.61 -14.92 5.86
N ILE A 195 1.43 -15.51 6.09
CA ILE A 195 0.44 -15.73 5.02
C ILE A 195 -0.46 -14.51 4.84
N LEU A 196 -1.02 -13.93 5.90
CA LEU A 196 -1.91 -12.77 5.73
C LEU A 196 -1.11 -11.48 5.50
N ILE A 197 -0.15 -11.16 6.36
CA ILE A 197 0.47 -9.82 6.38
C ILE A 197 1.63 -9.74 5.38
N ASN A 198 2.62 -10.63 5.48
CA ASN A 198 3.83 -10.59 4.65
C ASN A 198 3.52 -10.93 3.18
N GLU A 199 2.74 -11.99 2.91
CA GLU A 199 2.44 -12.38 1.53
C GLU A 199 1.70 -11.29 0.75
N HIS A 200 0.76 -10.61 1.40
CA HIS A 200 -0.08 -9.60 0.78
C HIS A 200 0.40 -8.15 1.00
N TYR A 201 1.55 -7.96 1.66
CA TYR A 201 2.09 -6.64 2.00
C TYR A 201 1.06 -5.75 2.71
N LEU A 202 0.34 -6.30 3.70
CA LEU A 202 -0.66 -5.52 4.42
C LEU A 202 0.01 -4.41 5.24
N SER A 203 -0.53 -3.20 5.12
CA SER A 203 -0.18 -2.03 5.92
C SER A 203 -0.89 -2.03 7.28
N GLN A 204 -0.52 -1.10 8.17
CA GLN A 204 -1.26 -0.94 9.44
C GLN A 204 -2.73 -0.58 9.16
N LYS A 205 -2.98 0.25 8.14
CA LYS A 205 -4.34 0.63 7.74
C LYS A 205 -5.14 -0.54 7.20
N ASP A 206 -4.52 -1.44 6.45
CA ASP A 206 -5.17 -2.68 6.01
C ASP A 206 -5.54 -3.56 7.21
N ILE A 207 -4.63 -3.73 8.16
CA ILE A 207 -4.85 -4.56 9.35
C ILE A 207 -5.94 -3.97 10.25
N GLN A 208 -5.94 -2.65 10.46
CA GLN A 208 -7.01 -1.93 11.16
C GLN A 208 -8.37 -2.18 10.49
N PHE A 209 -8.42 -2.15 9.15
CA PHE A 209 -9.63 -2.46 8.42
C PHE A 209 -10.05 -3.92 8.60
N CYS A 210 -9.14 -4.90 8.46
CA CYS A 210 -9.42 -6.32 8.72
C CYS A 210 -9.99 -6.55 10.13
N ALA A 211 -9.42 -5.90 11.15
CA ALA A 211 -9.89 -5.96 12.52
C ALA A 211 -11.26 -5.30 12.75
N SER A 212 -11.77 -4.52 11.79
CA SER A 212 -13.11 -3.93 11.80
C SER A 212 -14.16 -4.76 11.02
N VAL A 213 -13.72 -5.76 10.25
CA VAL A 213 -14.61 -6.60 9.45
C VAL A 213 -15.54 -7.42 10.37
N ASP A 214 -16.83 -7.44 10.04
CA ASP A 214 -17.81 -8.29 10.70
C ASP A 214 -17.63 -9.76 10.30
N ILE A 215 -17.18 -10.56 11.27
CA ILE A 215 -16.98 -12.00 11.12
C ILE A 215 -18.15 -12.83 11.66
N THR A 216 -19.20 -12.20 12.23
CA THR A 216 -20.38 -12.93 12.76
C THR A 216 -21.11 -13.72 11.67
N LYS A 217 -20.94 -13.33 10.40
CA LYS A 217 -21.40 -14.10 9.23
C LYS A 217 -20.86 -15.54 9.15
N PHE A 218 -19.78 -15.86 9.86
CA PHE A 218 -19.23 -17.21 9.94
C PHE A 218 -19.76 -18.01 11.14
N GLU A 219 -20.61 -17.43 11.99
CA GLU A 219 -21.25 -18.15 13.09
C GLU A 219 -22.03 -19.36 12.56
N GLY A 220 -21.81 -20.52 13.18
CA GLY A 220 -22.46 -21.78 12.79
C GLY A 220 -21.79 -22.53 11.63
N TYR A 221 -20.68 -22.02 11.07
CA TYR A 221 -19.83 -22.81 10.18
C TYR A 221 -19.08 -23.87 10.99
N GLU A 222 -18.77 -25.01 10.34
CA GLU A 222 -18.14 -26.20 10.96
C GLU A 222 -16.80 -25.89 11.64
N ASN A 223 -16.15 -24.76 11.30
CA ASN A 223 -14.88 -24.30 11.90
C ASN A 223 -14.93 -22.85 12.41
N SER A 224 -16.10 -22.36 12.83
CA SER A 224 -16.30 -20.99 13.31
C SER A 224 -15.38 -20.59 14.47
N GLU A 225 -15.03 -21.52 15.35
CA GLU A 225 -14.09 -21.30 16.47
C GLU A 225 -12.66 -20.99 15.98
N SER A 226 -12.17 -21.72 14.96
CA SER A 226 -10.83 -21.49 14.38
C SER A 226 -10.73 -20.12 13.71
N ILE A 227 -11.77 -19.72 12.98
CA ILE A 227 -11.89 -18.38 12.39
C ILE A 227 -11.86 -17.31 13.48
N GLN A 228 -12.62 -17.50 14.55
CA GLN A 228 -12.68 -16.56 15.67
C GLN A 228 -11.32 -16.43 16.38
N ASN A 229 -10.58 -17.53 16.53
CA ASN A 229 -9.25 -17.53 17.13
C ASN A 229 -8.26 -16.73 16.30
N LEU A 230 -8.18 -16.98 14.98
CA LEU A 230 -7.32 -16.20 14.07
C LEU A 230 -7.68 -14.70 14.07
N TYR A 231 -8.97 -14.37 14.03
CA TYR A 231 -9.42 -12.99 14.06
C TYR A 231 -9.09 -12.29 15.38
N ASN A 232 -9.33 -12.95 16.52
CA ASN A 232 -8.96 -12.42 17.83
C ASN A 232 -7.46 -12.26 17.96
N LYS A 233 -6.69 -13.21 17.43
CA LYS A 233 -5.23 -13.15 17.46
C LYS A 233 -4.67 -11.98 16.66
N LEU A 234 -5.22 -11.73 15.46
CA LEU A 234 -4.89 -10.54 14.67
C LEU A 234 -5.12 -9.25 15.48
N LYS A 235 -6.25 -9.16 16.20
CA LYS A 235 -6.57 -7.99 17.01
C LYS A 235 -5.62 -7.84 18.19
N GLU A 236 -5.38 -8.92 18.93
CA GLU A 236 -4.45 -8.95 20.07
C GLU A 236 -3.05 -8.44 19.66
N ASP A 237 -2.55 -8.89 18.50
CA ASP A 237 -1.17 -8.62 18.09
C ASP A 237 -0.97 -7.25 17.44
N TYR A 238 -2.00 -6.67 16.81
CA TYR A 238 -1.85 -5.47 15.96
C TYR A 238 -2.75 -4.30 16.30
N ILE A 239 -3.79 -4.50 17.12
CA ILE A 239 -4.73 -3.47 17.53
C ILE A 239 -4.59 -3.35 19.04
N GLU A 240 -3.67 -2.49 19.48
CA GLU A 240 -3.42 -2.22 20.90
C GLU A 240 -4.74 -2.01 21.65
N GLU A 241 -4.90 -2.69 22.80
CA GLU A 241 -5.86 -2.28 23.81
C GLU A 241 -5.39 -0.92 24.37
N GLU A 242 -6.11 0.16 24.05
CA GLU A 242 -5.95 1.45 24.75
C GLU A 242 -6.00 1.30 26.28
#